data_AF-A0A8T3PUF9-F1
#
_entry.id   AF-A0A8T3PUF9-F1
#
_cell.length_a   1.000
_cell.length_b   1.000
_cell.length_c   1.000
_cell.angle_alpha   90.00
_cell.angle_beta   90.00
_cell.angle_gamma   90.00
#
_symmetry.space_group_name_H-M   'P 1'
#
loop_
_entity.id
_entity.type
_entity.pdbx_description
1 polymer ?
#
loop_
_entity_poly.entity_id
_entity_poly.type
_entity_poly.pdbx_seq_one_letter_code
_entity_poly.pdbx_strand_id
1 'polypeptide(L)'
;MRRPTFTALVVIIGVLLLADLLVANDSLGLLAAVVVDAAILVAAGAALAAVGALGARRLGDLWRRRGDPIGAVLVVVGMATMLIAGLRPGSDGSADPAVRWLLSALLIPLGASLFGLLFLTTLLAARRSLAGRSPSAIVLVAAALVTLVLLLPLAGAGGDWLAGAAGWALDVPVGAVFRGLLIGVGLLTAVFAARTLLGIGMADD
;
A
#
# COMPACT_ATOMS: atom_id res chain seq x y z
N MET A 1 31.69 14.25 0.35
CA MET A 1 31.46 15.33 1.32
C MET A 1 30.01 15.24 1.81
N ARG A 2 29.78 14.61 2.97
CA ARG A 2 28.43 14.41 3.52
C ARG A 2 27.95 15.72 4.15
N ARG A 3 26.86 16.33 3.66
CA ARG A 3 26.29 17.54 4.27
C ARG A 3 25.34 17.11 5.41
N PRO A 4 25.72 17.23 6.69
CA PRO A 4 24.90 16.78 7.83
C PRO A 4 23.57 17.56 7.96
N THR A 5 23.43 18.69 7.25
CA THR A 5 22.23 19.52 7.26
C THR A 5 21.01 18.83 6.67
N PHE A 6 21.17 18.07 5.58
CA PHE A 6 20.05 17.36 4.96
C PHE A 6 19.54 16.23 5.87
N THR A 7 20.47 15.53 6.51
CA THR A 7 20.17 14.49 7.49
C THR A 7 19.40 15.03 8.68
N ALA A 8 19.87 16.12 9.29
CA ALA A 8 19.19 16.74 10.42
C ALA A 8 17.77 17.20 10.04
N LEU A 9 17.59 17.75 8.84
CA LEU A 9 16.28 18.18 8.34
C LEU A 9 15.30 17.01 8.25
N VAL A 10 15.72 15.86 7.69
CA VAL A 10 14.86 14.67 7.57
C VAL A 10 14.46 14.12 8.94
N VAL A 11 15.39 14.11 9.91
CA VAL A 11 15.08 13.67 11.29
C VAL A 11 14.07 14.61 11.95
N ILE A 12 14.27 15.92 11.81
CA ILE A 12 13.35 16.92 12.38
C ILE A 12 11.95 16.76 11.77
N ILE A 13 11.86 16.57 10.45
CA ILE A 13 10.59 16.31 9.76
C ILE A 13 9.94 15.02 10.27
N GLY A 14 10.70 13.93 10.37
CA GLY A 14 10.17 12.65 10.85
C GLY A 14 9.65 12.73 12.29
N VAL A 15 10.39 13.40 13.18
CA VAL A 15 9.97 13.61 14.58
C VAL A 15 8.74 14.52 14.65
N LEU A 16 8.67 15.57 13.83
CA LEU A 16 7.50 16.46 13.75
C LEU A 16 6.23 15.69 13.36
N LEU A 17 6.31 14.84 12.32
CA LEU A 17 5.17 14.04 11.86
C LEU A 17 4.75 12.99 12.89
N LEU A 18 5.71 12.37 13.58
CA LEU A 18 5.40 11.44 14.68
C LEU A 18 4.78 12.16 15.88
N ALA A 19 5.22 13.38 16.19
CA ALA A 19 4.65 14.18 17.27
C ALA A 19 3.20 14.58 16.97
N ASP A 20 2.90 14.99 15.74
CA ASP A 20 1.54 15.28 15.27
C ASP A 20 0.63 14.04 15.38
N LEU A 21 1.14 12.86 14.99
CA LEU A 21 0.39 11.60 15.10
C LEU A 21 0.02 11.25 16.55
N LEU A 22 0.86 11.60 17.53
CA LEU A 22 0.69 11.21 18.93
C LEU A 22 -0.02 12.27 19.79
N VAL A 23 0.04 13.54 19.41
CA VAL A 23 -0.47 14.66 20.20
C VAL A 23 -1.45 15.49 19.37
N ALA A 24 -2.75 15.40 19.69
CA ALA A 24 -3.77 16.24 19.07
C ALA A 24 -3.62 17.71 19.52
N ASN A 25 -2.84 18.49 18.77
CA ASN A 25 -2.61 19.91 19.01
C ASN A 25 -2.64 20.68 17.69
N ASP A 26 -3.55 21.65 17.57
CA ASP A 26 -3.82 22.43 16.36
C ASP A 26 -2.56 23.11 15.78
N SER A 27 -1.63 23.54 16.64
CA SER A 27 -0.40 24.22 16.22
C SER A 27 0.63 23.29 15.57
N LEU A 28 0.70 22.02 16.02
CA LEU A 28 1.54 20.99 15.41
C LEU A 28 0.96 20.52 14.07
N GLY A 29 -0.37 20.41 13.98
CA GLY A 29 -1.08 20.02 12.76
C GLY A 29 -0.86 20.98 11.60
N LEU A 30 -0.78 22.30 11.84
CA LEU A 30 -0.49 23.28 10.78
C LEU A 30 0.92 23.10 10.19
N LEU A 31 1.93 22.85 11.04
CA LEU A 31 3.30 22.64 10.57
C LEU A 31 3.44 21.30 9.84
N ALA A 32 2.81 20.25 10.36
CA ALA A 32 2.75 18.95 9.70
C ALA A 32 2.06 19.04 8.33
N ALA A 33 0.95 19.78 8.23
CA ALA A 33 0.22 19.98 6.98
C ALA A 33 1.09 20.60 5.89
N VAL A 34 1.85 21.66 6.19
CA VAL A 34 2.76 22.29 5.22
C VAL A 34 3.82 21.30 4.72
N VAL A 35 4.38 20.49 5.62
CA VAL A 35 5.38 19.48 5.26
C VAL A 35 4.76 18.37 4.41
N VAL A 36 3.55 17.92 4.75
CA VAL A 36 2.81 16.90 3.99
C VAL A 36 2.44 17.44 2.61
N ASP A 37 1.96 18.66 2.48
CA ASP A 37 1.64 19.29 1.20
C ASP A 37 2.87 19.40 0.29
N ALA A 38 4.01 19.84 0.86
CA ALA A 38 5.27 19.86 0.14
C ALA A 38 5.69 18.44 -0.32
N ALA A 39 5.52 17.44 0.54
CA ALA A 39 5.80 16.05 0.20
C ALA A 39 4.88 15.52 -0.90
N ILE A 40 3.59 15.89 -0.89
CA ILE A 40 2.63 15.54 -1.95
C ILE A 40 3.04 16.16 -3.29
N LEU A 41 3.46 17.43 -3.30
CA LEU A 41 3.93 18.09 -4.52
C LEU A 41 5.16 17.39 -5.11
N VAL A 42 6.14 17.06 -4.26
CA VAL A 42 7.34 16.31 -4.67
C VAL A 42 6.97 14.92 -5.17
N ALA A 43 6.06 14.21 -4.48
CA ALA A 43 5.59 12.89 -4.88
C ALA A 43 4.86 12.93 -6.23
N ALA A 44 4.06 13.96 -6.50
CA ALA A 44 3.39 14.16 -7.79
C ALA A 44 4.42 14.35 -8.92
N GLY A 45 5.42 15.21 -8.70
CA GLY A 45 6.52 15.41 -9.65
C GLY A 45 7.32 14.12 -9.91
N ALA A 46 7.63 13.39 -8.85
CA ALA A 46 8.33 12.11 -8.93
C ALA A 46 7.49 11.05 -9.68
N ALA A 47 6.18 11.00 -9.46
CA ALA A 47 5.27 10.10 -10.17
C ALA A 47 5.27 10.39 -11.67
N LEU A 48 5.18 11.67 -12.07
CA LEU A 48 5.28 12.07 -13.47
C LEU A 48 6.63 11.69 -14.09
N ALA A 49 7.74 11.95 -13.37
CA ALA A 49 9.07 11.56 -13.80
C ALA A 49 9.22 10.03 -13.93
N ALA A 50 8.61 9.26 -13.02
CA ALA A 50 8.63 7.80 -13.06
C ALA A 50 7.88 7.25 -14.28
N VAL A 51 6.69 7.79 -14.57
CA VAL A 51 5.91 7.43 -15.77
C VAL A 51 6.69 7.77 -17.05
N GLY A 52 7.27 8.98 -17.12
CA GLY A 52 8.09 9.40 -18.25
C GLY A 52 9.33 8.52 -18.44
N ALA A 53 10.05 8.22 -17.36
CA ALA A 53 11.23 7.36 -17.39
C ALA A 53 10.88 5.91 -17.78
N LEU A 54 9.76 5.37 -17.28
CA LEU A 54 9.27 4.05 -17.65
C LEU A 54 8.93 3.99 -19.14
N GLY A 55 8.20 4.98 -19.64
CA GLY A 55 7.88 5.11 -21.06
C GLY A 55 9.16 5.16 -21.91
N ALA A 56 10.08 6.08 -21.61
CA ALA A 56 11.33 6.23 -22.34
C ALA A 56 12.18 4.96 -22.36
N ARG A 57 12.25 4.24 -21.22
CA ARG A 57 12.95 2.95 -21.13
C ARG A 57 12.29 1.89 -22.01
N ARG A 58 10.97 1.70 -21.91
CA ARG A 58 10.25 0.66 -22.67
C ARG A 58 10.21 0.95 -24.17
N LEU A 59 10.07 2.21 -24.57
CA LEU A 59 10.23 2.62 -25.97
C LEU A 59 11.67 2.38 -26.47
N GLY A 60 12.67 2.69 -25.64
CA GLY A 60 14.07 2.44 -25.95
C GLY A 60 14.41 0.95 -26.10
N ASP A 61 13.80 0.10 -25.27
CA ASP A 61 13.94 -1.37 -25.33
C ASP A 61 13.33 -1.91 -26.64
N LEU A 62 12.18 -1.38 -27.06
CA LEU A 62 11.55 -1.71 -28.34
C LEU A 62 12.40 -1.31 -29.55
N TRP A 63 12.91 -0.08 -29.56
CA TRP A 63 13.77 0.40 -30.66
C TRP A 63 15.06 -0.38 -30.77
N ARG A 64 15.69 -0.71 -29.64
CA ARG A 64 16.95 -1.46 -29.60
C ARG A 64 16.74 -2.98 -29.64
N ARG A 65 15.50 -3.46 -29.77
CA ARG A 65 15.09 -4.87 -29.75
C ARG A 65 15.73 -5.66 -28.59
N ARG A 66 15.71 -5.08 -27.39
CA ARG A 66 16.39 -5.62 -26.21
C ARG A 66 15.35 -5.97 -25.14
N GLY A 67 15.49 -7.16 -24.54
CA GLY A 67 14.58 -7.62 -23.48
C GLY A 67 13.29 -8.27 -24.02
N ASP A 68 12.20 -8.13 -23.27
CA ASP A 68 10.88 -8.66 -23.61
C ASP A 68 10.08 -7.65 -24.45
N PRO A 69 9.96 -7.86 -25.78
CA PRO A 69 9.26 -6.92 -26.65
C PRO A 69 7.75 -6.93 -26.39
N ILE A 70 7.16 -8.06 -25.98
CA ILE A 70 5.72 -8.17 -25.76
C ILE A 70 5.33 -7.34 -24.54
N GLY A 71 6.04 -7.52 -23.43
CA GLY A 71 5.84 -6.73 -22.21
C GLY A 71 6.06 -5.23 -22.46
N ALA A 72 7.07 -4.86 -23.25
CA ALA A 72 7.32 -3.46 -23.59
C ALA A 72 6.18 -2.85 -24.44
N VAL A 73 5.68 -3.57 -25.45
CA VAL A 73 4.51 -3.12 -26.24
C VAL A 73 3.29 -2.96 -25.34
N LEU A 74 2.99 -3.95 -24.50
CA LEU A 74 1.82 -3.91 -23.61
C LEU A 74 1.85 -2.70 -22.68
N VAL A 75 3.00 -2.40 -22.08
CA VAL A 75 3.16 -1.24 -21.19
C VAL A 75 2.98 0.07 -21.95
N VAL A 76 3.63 0.23 -23.11
CA VAL A 76 3.54 1.46 -23.90
C VAL A 76 2.13 1.70 -24.42
N VAL A 77 1.50 0.66 -24.96
CA VAL A 77 0.10 0.72 -25.45
C VAL A 77 -0.85 0.99 -24.28
N GLY A 78 -0.72 0.30 -23.16
CA GLY A 78 -1.55 0.53 -21.98
C GLY A 78 -1.39 1.94 -21.40
N MET A 79 -0.16 2.48 -21.40
CA MET A 79 0.09 3.85 -20.98
C MET A 79 -0.56 4.85 -21.96
N ALA A 80 -0.45 4.61 -23.26
CA ALA A 80 -1.06 5.46 -24.28
C ALA A 80 -2.60 5.42 -24.21
N THR A 81 -3.22 4.26 -24.04
CA THR A 81 -4.68 4.15 -23.93
C THR A 81 -5.21 4.89 -22.71
N MET A 82 -4.53 4.81 -21.57
CA MET A 82 -4.91 5.53 -20.35
C MET A 82 -4.79 7.05 -20.53
N LEU A 83 -3.71 7.51 -21.19
CA LEU A 83 -3.47 8.93 -21.43
C LEU A 83 -4.48 9.51 -22.43
N ILE A 84 -4.77 8.78 -23.51
CA ILE A 84 -5.76 9.18 -24.52
C ILE A 84 -7.17 9.23 -23.89
N ALA A 85 -7.51 8.26 -23.04
CA ALA A 85 -8.82 8.22 -22.37
C ALA A 85 -9.02 9.42 -21.42
N GLY A 86 -7.96 9.85 -20.71
CA GLY A 86 -8.04 10.95 -19.74
C GLY A 86 -7.78 12.35 -20.30
N LEU A 87 -7.10 12.48 -21.45
CA LEU A 87 -6.76 13.79 -22.05
C LEU A 87 -7.58 14.12 -23.30
N ARG A 88 -8.57 13.29 -23.66
CA ARG A 88 -9.46 13.59 -24.78
C ARG A 88 -10.26 14.89 -24.52
N PRO A 89 -10.53 15.72 -25.53
CA PRO A 89 -11.38 16.90 -25.37
C PRO A 89 -12.76 16.52 -24.80
N GLY A 90 -13.18 17.18 -23.72
CA GLY A 90 -14.43 16.86 -23.01
C GLY A 90 -14.31 15.73 -21.97
N SER A 91 -13.09 15.29 -21.64
CA SER A 91 -12.85 14.36 -20.53
C SER A 91 -12.77 15.09 -19.19
N ASP A 92 -13.31 14.45 -18.15
CA ASP A 92 -13.14 14.86 -16.74
C ASP A 92 -11.81 14.35 -16.13
N GLY A 93 -10.82 14.01 -16.97
CA GLY A 93 -9.53 13.51 -16.53
C GLY A 93 -9.66 12.17 -15.80
N SER A 94 -9.20 12.13 -14.54
CA SER A 94 -9.24 10.91 -13.72
C SER A 94 -10.66 10.46 -13.35
N ALA A 95 -11.66 11.36 -13.40
CA ALA A 95 -13.05 11.03 -13.09
C ALA A 95 -13.83 10.46 -14.28
N ASP A 96 -13.26 10.54 -15.49
CA ASP A 96 -13.91 10.09 -16.73
C ASP A 96 -14.31 8.60 -16.62
N PRO A 97 -15.56 8.24 -16.98
CA PRO A 97 -16.02 6.84 -16.96
C PRO A 97 -15.12 5.88 -17.72
N ALA A 98 -14.50 6.30 -18.83
CA ALA A 98 -13.60 5.47 -19.62
C ALA A 98 -12.31 5.15 -18.86
N VAL A 99 -11.75 6.15 -18.16
CA VAL A 99 -10.57 5.98 -17.31
C VAL A 99 -10.88 5.07 -16.13
N ARG A 100 -12.02 5.29 -15.46
CA ARG A 100 -12.48 4.43 -14.35
C ARG A 100 -12.70 2.98 -14.78
N TRP A 101 -13.31 2.78 -15.95
CA TRP A 101 -13.49 1.45 -16.51
C TRP A 101 -12.16 0.76 -16.78
N LEU A 102 -11.24 1.42 -17.48
CA LEU A 102 -9.92 0.87 -17.81
C LEU A 102 -9.12 0.51 -16.56
N LEU A 103 -9.16 1.38 -15.55
CA LEU A 103 -8.55 1.13 -14.25
C LEU A 103 -9.17 -0.09 -13.56
N SER A 104 -10.51 -0.17 -13.50
CA SER A 104 -11.20 -1.29 -12.86
C SER A 104 -10.98 -2.62 -13.58
N ALA A 105 -10.95 -2.62 -14.91
CA ALA A 105 -10.69 -3.80 -15.72
C ALA A 105 -9.28 -4.37 -15.49
N LEU A 106 -8.33 -3.51 -15.11
CA LEU A 106 -6.97 -3.92 -14.76
C LEU A 106 -6.84 -4.29 -13.27
N LEU A 107 -7.33 -3.44 -12.37
CA LEU A 107 -7.13 -3.59 -10.92
C LEU A 107 -7.97 -4.72 -10.34
N ILE A 108 -9.19 -4.96 -10.82
CA ILE A 108 -10.07 -6.01 -10.27
C ILE A 108 -9.44 -7.40 -10.45
N PRO A 109 -9.00 -7.83 -11.65
CA PRO A 109 -8.36 -9.13 -11.82
C PRO A 109 -7.02 -9.25 -11.08
N LEU A 110 -6.24 -8.17 -11.03
CA LEU A 110 -4.99 -8.15 -10.27
C LEU A 110 -5.26 -8.33 -8.78
N GLY A 111 -6.21 -7.59 -8.22
CA GLY A 111 -6.65 -7.76 -6.84
C GLY A 111 -7.16 -9.17 -6.58
N ALA A 112 -8.01 -9.71 -7.45
CA ALA A 112 -8.54 -11.07 -7.33
C ALA A 112 -7.43 -12.13 -7.37
N SER A 113 -6.41 -11.98 -8.22
CA SER A 113 -5.29 -12.93 -8.28
C SER A 113 -4.41 -12.87 -7.02
N LEU A 114 -4.13 -11.68 -6.50
CA LEU A 114 -3.41 -11.50 -5.24
C LEU A 114 -4.19 -12.08 -4.05
N PHE A 115 -5.50 -11.80 -3.96
CA PHE A 115 -6.35 -12.39 -2.93
C PHE A 115 -6.45 -13.91 -3.05
N GLY A 116 -6.52 -14.45 -4.28
CA GLY A 116 -6.49 -15.89 -4.52
C GLY A 116 -5.20 -16.54 -4.04
N LEU A 117 -4.05 -15.91 -4.30
CA LEU A 117 -2.75 -16.37 -3.81
C LEU A 117 -2.66 -16.30 -2.28
N LEU A 118 -3.13 -15.21 -1.66
CA LEU A 118 -3.19 -15.06 -0.21
C LEU A 118 -4.08 -16.11 0.43
N PHE A 119 -5.24 -16.38 -0.16
CA PHE A 119 -6.15 -17.40 0.31
C PHE A 119 -5.50 -18.79 0.26
N LEU A 120 -4.94 -19.18 -0.89
CA LEU A 120 -4.29 -20.49 -1.03
C LEU A 120 -3.09 -20.67 -0.11
N THR A 121 -2.23 -19.65 0.01
CA THR A 121 -1.05 -19.71 0.89
C THR A 121 -1.45 -19.76 2.37
N THR A 122 -2.46 -18.99 2.78
CA THR A 122 -3.00 -19.02 4.15
C THR A 122 -3.66 -20.38 4.44
N LEU A 123 -4.41 -20.94 3.50
CA LEU A 123 -5.03 -22.26 3.63
C LEU A 123 -3.98 -23.36 3.79
N LEU A 124 -2.90 -23.33 2.99
CA LEU A 124 -1.78 -24.26 3.12
C LEU A 124 -1.05 -24.10 4.46
N ALA A 125 -0.86 -22.86 4.93
CA ALA A 125 -0.28 -22.58 6.23
C ALA A 125 -1.17 -23.10 7.38
N ALA A 126 -2.49 -22.91 7.30
CA ALA A 126 -3.45 -23.43 8.26
C ALA A 126 -3.43 -24.97 8.29
N ARG A 127 -3.43 -25.63 7.12
CA ARG A 127 -3.29 -27.09 7.01
C ARG A 127 -2.00 -27.58 7.67
N ARG A 128 -0.87 -26.92 7.42
CA ARG A 128 0.43 -27.26 8.03
C ARG A 128 0.40 -27.06 9.55
N SER A 129 -0.22 -25.98 10.02
CA SER A 129 -0.37 -25.66 11.44
C SER A 129 -1.20 -26.73 12.17
N LEU A 130 -2.32 -27.14 11.58
CA LEU A 130 -3.17 -28.24 12.06
C LEU A 130 -2.45 -29.59 12.06
N ALA A 131 -1.65 -29.87 11.03
CA ALA A 131 -0.85 -31.10 10.94
C ALA A 131 0.21 -31.19 12.05
N GLY A 132 0.67 -30.06 12.59
CA GLY A 132 1.56 -30.01 13.76
C GLY A 132 0.89 -30.40 15.09
N ARG A 133 -0.43 -30.63 15.09
CA ARG A 133 -1.26 -31.10 16.24
C ARG A 133 -1.06 -30.33 17.55
N SER A 134 -0.64 -29.06 17.48
CA SER A 134 -0.56 -28.21 18.66
C SER A 134 -1.97 -27.76 19.08
N PRO A 135 -2.33 -27.83 20.38
CA PRO A 135 -3.62 -27.33 20.84
C PRO A 135 -3.81 -25.84 20.53
N SER A 136 -2.73 -25.04 20.59
CA SER A 136 -2.78 -23.61 20.24
C SER A 136 -3.09 -23.36 18.76
N ALA A 137 -2.59 -24.22 17.86
CA ALA A 137 -2.85 -24.11 16.43
C ALA A 137 -4.33 -24.35 16.07
N ILE A 138 -4.95 -25.34 16.73
CA ILE A 138 -6.36 -25.67 16.53
C ILE A 138 -7.23 -24.49 16.97
N VAL A 139 -6.97 -23.93 18.14
CA VAL A 139 -7.70 -22.77 18.66
C VAL A 139 -7.56 -21.57 17.70
N LEU A 140 -6.36 -21.32 17.18
CA LEU A 140 -6.13 -20.21 16.26
C LEU A 140 -6.91 -20.37 14.94
N VAL A 141 -6.90 -21.58 14.35
CA VAL A 141 -7.65 -21.85 13.12
C VAL A 141 -9.16 -21.78 13.36
N ALA A 142 -9.64 -22.28 14.50
CA ALA A 142 -11.05 -22.17 14.87
C ALA A 142 -11.46 -20.69 15.02
N ALA A 143 -10.65 -19.86 15.68
CA ALA A 143 -10.90 -18.43 15.81
C ALA A 143 -10.91 -17.72 14.45
N ALA A 144 -9.99 -18.07 13.55
CA ALA A 144 -9.97 -17.53 12.19
C ALA A 144 -11.23 -17.91 11.41
N LEU A 145 -11.71 -19.15 11.56
CA LEU A 145 -12.91 -19.64 10.88
C LEU A 145 -14.18 -18.98 11.41
N VAL A 146 -14.28 -18.77 12.73
CA VAL A 146 -15.34 -17.96 13.35
C VAL A 146 -15.33 -16.54 12.80
N THR A 147 -14.15 -15.91 12.74
CA THR A 147 -14.01 -14.54 12.18
C THR A 147 -14.46 -14.49 10.72
N LEU A 148 -14.12 -15.50 9.92
CA LEU A 148 -14.58 -15.59 8.53
C LEU A 148 -16.11 -15.62 8.44
N VAL A 149 -16.76 -16.39 9.31
CA VAL A 149 -18.23 -16.48 9.38
C VAL A 149 -18.85 -15.14 9.78
N LEU A 150 -18.29 -14.46 10.76
CA LEU A 150 -18.79 -13.15 11.22
C LEU A 150 -18.83 -12.13 10.06
N LEU A 151 -17.86 -12.17 9.15
CA LEU A 151 -17.76 -11.22 8.04
C LEU A 151 -18.71 -11.52 6.87
N LEU A 152 -19.52 -12.59 6.91
CA LEU A 152 -20.48 -12.87 5.83
C LEU A 152 -21.62 -11.84 5.84
N PRO A 153 -21.90 -11.16 4.70
CA PRO A 153 -23.04 -10.26 4.60
C PRO A 153 -24.35 -11.07 4.46
N LEU A 154 -24.92 -11.48 5.60
CA LEU A 154 -26.22 -12.16 5.69
C LEU A 154 -27.34 -11.13 5.91
N ALA A 155 -28.52 -11.37 5.32
CA ALA A 155 -29.70 -10.54 5.51
C ALA A 155 -30.68 -11.12 6.56
N GLY A 156 -31.43 -10.25 7.24
CA GLY A 156 -32.45 -10.61 8.24
C GLY A 156 -31.99 -10.50 9.69
N ALA A 157 -32.82 -10.90 10.65
CA ALA A 157 -32.57 -10.71 12.09
C ALA A 157 -31.29 -11.41 12.60
N GLY A 158 -30.90 -12.54 12.00
CA GLY A 158 -29.61 -13.18 12.28
C GLY A 158 -28.42 -12.40 11.71
N GLY A 159 -28.64 -11.61 10.64
CA GLY A 159 -27.64 -10.76 10.00
C GLY A 159 -27.26 -9.54 10.83
N ASP A 160 -28.23 -8.92 11.52
CA ASP A 160 -27.95 -7.75 12.37
C ASP A 160 -27.01 -8.10 13.54
N TRP A 161 -27.23 -9.26 14.18
CA TRP A 161 -26.34 -9.75 15.23
C TRP A 161 -24.95 -10.10 14.67
N LEU A 162 -24.90 -10.77 13.51
CA LEU A 162 -23.64 -11.12 12.85
C LEU A 162 -22.83 -9.86 12.50
N ALA A 163 -23.50 -8.83 11.97
CA ALA A 163 -22.90 -7.55 11.62
C ALA A 163 -22.35 -6.82 12.86
N GLY A 164 -23.09 -6.84 13.98
CA GLY A 164 -22.61 -6.30 15.25
C GLY A 164 -21.37 -7.04 15.79
N ALA A 165 -21.38 -8.37 15.72
CA ALA A 165 -20.24 -9.20 16.12
C ALA A 165 -19.02 -8.98 15.20
N ALA A 166 -19.24 -8.86 13.89
CA ALA A 166 -18.22 -8.52 12.91
C ALA A 166 -17.62 -7.14 13.18
N GLY A 167 -18.45 -6.14 13.46
CA GLY A 167 -18.01 -4.79 13.84
C GLY A 167 -17.10 -4.81 15.05
N TRP A 168 -17.51 -5.49 16.13
CA TRP A 168 -16.66 -5.65 17.32
C TRP A 168 -15.32 -6.36 17.01
N ALA A 169 -15.35 -7.43 16.21
CA ALA A 169 -14.14 -8.15 15.80
C ALA A 169 -13.21 -7.27 14.96
N LEU A 170 -13.75 -6.43 14.08
CA LEU A 170 -12.99 -5.49 13.26
C LEU A 170 -12.39 -4.36 14.09
N ASP A 171 -13.14 -3.79 15.04
CA ASP A 171 -12.71 -2.63 15.81
C ASP A 171 -11.72 -2.96 16.92
N VAL A 172 -11.91 -4.11 17.57
CA VAL A 172 -11.16 -4.50 18.78
C VAL A 172 -9.93 -5.34 18.42
N PRO A 173 -10.01 -6.66 18.15
CA PRO A 173 -8.81 -7.45 17.92
C PRO A 173 -8.12 -7.10 16.59
N VAL A 174 -8.88 -6.99 15.49
CA VAL A 174 -8.30 -6.67 14.18
C VAL A 174 -7.77 -5.24 14.17
N GLY A 175 -8.56 -4.28 14.67
CA GLY A 175 -8.15 -2.89 14.81
C GLY A 175 -6.91 -2.72 15.70
N ALA A 176 -6.81 -3.46 16.80
CA ALA A 176 -5.60 -3.46 17.64
C ALA A 176 -4.37 -3.98 16.89
N VAL A 177 -4.50 -5.06 16.12
CA VAL A 177 -3.42 -5.58 15.27
C VAL A 177 -2.98 -4.53 14.24
N PHE A 178 -3.92 -3.89 13.55
CA PHE A 178 -3.59 -2.85 12.56
C PHE A 178 -2.92 -1.64 13.21
N ARG A 179 -3.42 -1.16 14.35
CA ARG A 179 -2.78 -0.06 15.10
C ARG A 179 -1.36 -0.43 15.52
N GLY A 180 -1.16 -1.63 16.06
CA GLY A 180 0.16 -2.14 16.42
C GLY A 180 1.10 -2.27 15.22
N LEU A 181 0.59 -2.76 14.09
CA LEU A 181 1.33 -2.84 12.82
C LEU A 181 1.76 -1.46 12.34
N LEU A 182 0.85 -0.47 12.35
CA LEU A 182 1.16 0.90 11.92
C LEU A 182 2.25 1.53 12.79
N ILE A 183 2.17 1.34 14.11
CA ILE A 183 3.22 1.77 15.05
C ILE A 183 4.54 1.07 14.71
N GLY A 184 4.53 -0.25 14.49
CA GLY A 184 5.71 -1.03 14.15
C GLY A 184 6.36 -0.60 12.83
N VAL A 185 5.55 -0.36 11.80
CA VAL A 185 6.01 0.15 10.50
C VAL A 185 6.60 1.55 10.66
N GLY A 186 5.95 2.45 11.41
CA GLY A 186 6.47 3.79 11.71
C GLY A 186 7.83 3.76 12.43
N LEU A 187 8.00 2.82 13.37
CA LEU A 187 9.28 2.64 14.05
C LEU A 187 10.36 2.08 13.11
N LEU A 188 10.03 1.08 12.30
CA LEU A 188 10.94 0.48 11.33
C LEU A 188 11.41 1.51 10.28
N THR A 189 10.51 2.34 9.78
CA THR A 189 10.86 3.40 8.82
C THR A 189 11.73 4.47 9.48
N ALA A 190 11.46 4.85 10.73
CA ALA A 190 12.32 5.77 11.49
C ALA A 190 13.73 5.20 11.70
N VAL A 191 13.84 3.91 12.06
CA VAL A 191 15.14 3.22 12.20
C VAL A 191 15.86 3.14 10.85
N PHE A 192 15.16 2.77 9.77
CA PHE A 192 15.74 2.67 8.43
C PHE A 192 16.24 4.04 7.93
N ALA A 193 15.47 5.10 8.15
CA ALA A 193 15.86 6.47 7.88
C ALA A 193 17.11 6.83 8.68
N ALA A 194 17.12 6.63 10.00
CA ALA A 194 18.28 6.88 10.85
C ALA A 194 19.53 6.10 10.37
N ARG A 195 19.37 4.84 9.98
CA ARG A 195 20.50 4.03 9.47
C ARG A 195 21.07 4.58 8.18
N THR A 196 20.20 4.88 7.22
CA THR A 196 20.57 5.45 5.92
C THR A 196 21.27 6.79 6.10
N LEU A 197 20.76 7.62 7.01
CA LEU A 197 21.24 8.96 7.31
C LEU A 197 22.58 9.01 8.04
N LEU A 198 22.80 8.08 8.98
CA LEU A 198 24.07 7.90 9.68
C LEU A 198 25.09 7.11 8.83
N GLY A 199 24.65 6.52 7.72
CA GLY A 199 25.46 5.71 6.82
C GLY A 199 25.88 4.36 7.41
N ILE A 200 25.18 3.88 8.43
CA ILE A 200 25.40 2.57 9.06
C ILE A 200 24.75 1.49 8.19
N GLY A 201 25.57 0.78 7.42
CA GLY A 201 25.16 -0.27 6.47
C GLY A 201 25.65 -0.08 5.03
N MET A 202 26.40 0.99 4.74
CA MET A 202 26.93 1.28 3.39
C MET A 202 28.45 1.01 3.27
N ALA A 203 29.06 0.36 4.26
CA ALA A 203 30.51 0.19 4.38
C ALA A 203 30.99 -1.28 4.28
N ASP A 204 30.08 -2.24 4.10
CA ASP A 204 30.41 -3.68 4.09
C ASP A 204 30.01 -4.38 2.76
N ASP A 205 30.17 -3.71 1.62
CA ASP A 205 30.23 -4.33 0.28
C ASP A 205 31.31 -3.65 -0.58
#